data_AF-F3M2Z0-F1
#
_entry.id   AF-F3M2Z0-F1
#
_cell.length_a   1.000
_cell.length_b   1.000
_cell.length_c   1.000
_cell.angle_alpha   90.00
_cell.angle_beta   90.00
_cell.angle_gamma   90.00
#
_symmetry.space_group_name_H-M   'P 1'
#
loop_
_entity.id
_entity.type
_entity.pdbx_description
1 polymer ?
#
loop_
_entity_poly.entity_id
_entity_poly.type
_entity_poly.pdbx_seq_one_letter_code
_entity_poly.pdbx_strand_id
1 'polypeptide(L)'
;MEIPSRIQLTGKQFFVLTGIVGARAVIGLEDPFRGTLTEEMPVEVAKIEQELLEKGLIQTADNEPVLVQELLEYIEVCSRTLLTIHMRVAGSEETSKECFIYYSSSLVVKADIEIGPGGERLYVLEELGTPSEAWLKIIGYLQLEDRKNRDTGTLALPKGWFQQWMNAEQGGQEPRKHLLAQGYPETVVAALADCVSHPERYATFTAYYCPDLNCRIQGIELLRGAQSNWLIRDEGEQDQIWGATVTEIIRELGAVIERIK
;
A
#
# COMPACT_ATOMS: atom_id res chain seq x y z
N MET A 1 -16.88 4.85 -26.69
CA MET A 1 -15.77 5.76 -26.36
C MET A 1 -14.81 4.92 -25.55
N GLU A 2 -13.62 4.61 -26.06
CA GLU A 2 -12.67 3.77 -25.33
C GLU A 2 -12.14 4.55 -24.12
N ILE A 3 -12.37 4.02 -22.92
CA ILE A 3 -11.84 4.61 -21.70
C ILE A 3 -10.32 4.33 -21.69
N PRO A 4 -9.48 5.33 -21.37
CA PRO A 4 -8.05 5.12 -21.28
C PRO A 4 -7.71 3.99 -20.31
N SER A 5 -6.63 3.25 -20.59
CA SER A 5 -6.12 2.16 -19.74
C SER A 5 -5.73 2.58 -18.31
N ARG A 6 -5.75 3.89 -18.04
CA ARG A 6 -5.56 4.51 -16.74
C ARG A 6 -6.68 5.51 -16.49
N ILE A 7 -7.41 5.34 -15.38
CA ILE A 7 -8.54 6.19 -15.01
C ILE A 7 -8.15 7.00 -13.78
N GLN A 8 -8.06 8.31 -13.93
CA GLN A 8 -7.72 9.22 -12.83
C GLN A 8 -8.97 9.78 -12.17
N LEU A 9 -9.08 9.57 -10.86
CA LEU A 9 -10.21 9.98 -10.02
C LEU A 9 -9.71 10.82 -8.85
N THR A 10 -10.48 11.83 -8.47
CA THR A 10 -10.33 12.42 -7.13
C THR A 10 -10.91 11.45 -6.08
N GLY A 11 -10.56 11.63 -4.80
CA GLY A 11 -11.18 10.85 -3.72
C GLY A 11 -12.71 10.94 -3.71
N LYS A 12 -13.25 12.15 -3.94
CA LYS A 12 -14.71 12.39 -4.08
C LYS A 12 -15.33 11.62 -5.25
N GLN A 13 -14.68 11.64 -6.42
CA GLN A 13 -15.14 10.89 -7.59
C GLN A 13 -15.11 9.38 -7.33
N PHE A 14 -14.03 8.85 -6.76
CA PHE A 14 -13.92 7.44 -6.44
C PHE A 14 -14.96 7.00 -5.39
N PHE A 15 -15.23 7.85 -4.40
CA PHE A 15 -16.27 7.61 -3.39
C PHE A 15 -17.67 7.54 -4.01
N VAL A 16 -18.04 8.48 -4.87
CA VAL A 16 -19.35 8.45 -5.55
C VAL A 16 -19.50 7.19 -6.42
N LEU A 17 -18.46 6.84 -7.19
CA LEU A 17 -18.50 5.64 -8.05
C LEU A 17 -18.66 4.35 -7.24
N THR A 18 -17.96 4.22 -6.12
CA THR A 18 -18.10 3.06 -5.22
C THR A 18 -19.45 3.06 -4.50
N GLY A 19 -20.02 4.23 -4.22
CA GLY A 19 -21.39 4.38 -3.73
C GLY A 19 -22.46 3.87 -4.70
N ILE A 20 -22.31 4.13 -6.01
CA ILE A 20 -23.24 3.63 -7.05
C ILE A 20 -23.31 2.10 -7.05
N VAL A 21 -22.19 1.40 -6.83
CA VAL A 21 -22.18 -0.09 -6.74
C VAL A 21 -22.58 -0.62 -5.35
N GLY A 22 -22.97 0.26 -4.43
CA GLY A 22 -23.39 -0.09 -3.08
C GLY A 22 -22.23 -0.54 -2.17
N ALA A 23 -21.00 -0.08 -2.43
CA ALA A 23 -19.86 -0.37 -1.57
C ALA A 23 -20.08 0.25 -0.18
N ARG A 24 -19.78 -0.52 0.88
CA ARG A 24 -19.83 0.00 2.25
C ARG A 24 -18.57 0.78 2.63
N ALA A 25 -17.42 0.29 2.20
CA ALA A 25 -16.11 0.89 2.42
C ALA A 25 -15.12 0.30 1.40
N VAL A 26 -14.07 1.05 1.08
CA VAL A 26 -12.97 0.61 0.22
C VAL A 26 -11.65 0.85 0.93
N ILE A 27 -10.83 -0.19 1.07
CA ILE A 27 -9.51 -0.07 1.71
C ILE A 27 -8.64 0.87 0.88
N GLY A 28 -8.14 1.94 1.50
CA GLY A 28 -7.31 2.95 0.83
C GLY A 28 -8.09 4.17 0.33
N LEU A 29 -9.41 4.18 0.43
CA LEU A 29 -10.23 5.36 0.16
C LEU A 29 -10.67 5.99 1.49
N GLU A 30 -10.06 7.12 1.85
CA GLU A 30 -10.49 7.92 3.00
C GLU A 30 -11.83 8.61 2.71
N ASP A 31 -12.60 8.92 3.76
CA ASP A 31 -13.83 9.72 3.64
C ASP A 31 -13.50 11.13 3.10
N PRO A 32 -13.81 11.43 1.82
CA PRO A 32 -13.43 12.68 1.19
C PRO A 32 -14.41 13.81 1.50
N PHE A 33 -15.47 13.53 2.27
CA PHE A 33 -16.46 14.48 2.74
C PHE A 33 -16.33 14.76 4.24
N ARG A 34 -15.22 14.32 4.86
CA ARG A 34 -14.95 14.60 6.26
C ARG A 34 -14.93 16.12 6.50
N GLY A 35 -15.90 16.59 7.29
CA GLY A 35 -16.08 18.01 7.60
C GLY A 35 -17.13 18.73 6.74
N THR A 36 -17.71 18.07 5.75
CA THR A 36 -18.88 18.55 5.00
C THR A 36 -20.15 18.39 5.85
N LEU A 37 -21.01 19.42 5.84
CA LEU A 37 -22.27 19.37 6.58
C LEU A 37 -23.27 18.46 5.88
N THR A 38 -24.15 17.81 6.65
CA THR A 38 -25.16 16.89 6.10
C THR A 38 -26.08 17.56 5.09
N GLU A 39 -26.39 18.86 5.26
CA GLU A 39 -27.18 19.65 4.31
C GLU A 39 -26.45 19.96 2.98
N GLU A 40 -25.11 19.96 2.98
CA GLU A 40 -24.29 20.24 1.79
C GLU A 40 -24.06 18.98 0.94
N MET A 41 -24.14 17.81 1.57
CA MET A 41 -23.87 16.52 0.93
C MET A 41 -24.63 16.28 -0.37
N PRO A 42 -25.96 16.51 -0.47
CA PRO A 42 -26.68 16.26 -1.72
C PRO A 42 -26.20 17.15 -2.87
N VAL A 43 -25.83 18.40 -2.58
CA VAL A 43 -25.35 19.36 -3.58
C VAL A 43 -23.96 18.97 -4.06
N GLU A 44 -23.07 18.60 -3.16
CA GLU A 44 -21.71 18.14 -3.49
C GLU A 44 -21.75 16.85 -4.31
N VAL A 45 -22.58 15.87 -3.94
CA VAL A 45 -22.74 14.61 -4.69
C VAL A 45 -23.28 14.88 -6.10
N ALA A 46 -24.33 15.69 -6.23
CA ALA A 46 -24.90 16.02 -7.55
C ALA A 46 -23.87 16.72 -8.47
N LYS A 47 -23.02 17.58 -7.90
CA LYS A 47 -21.92 18.20 -8.66
C LYS A 47 -20.91 17.15 -9.16
N ILE A 48 -20.52 16.21 -8.30
CA ILE A 48 -19.56 15.16 -8.68
C ILE A 48 -20.17 14.22 -9.73
N GLU A 49 -21.45 13.86 -9.60
CA GLU A 49 -22.16 13.07 -10.62
C GLU A 49 -22.16 13.78 -11.97
N GLN A 50 -22.41 15.09 -11.99
CA GLN A 50 -22.32 15.89 -13.21
C GLN A 50 -20.90 15.87 -13.81
N GLU A 51 -19.85 16.01 -12.98
CA GLU A 51 -18.46 15.91 -13.43
C GLU A 51 -18.14 14.51 -14.01
N LEU A 52 -18.64 13.44 -13.38
CA LEU A 52 -18.46 12.06 -13.83
C LEU A 52 -19.19 11.79 -15.15
N LEU A 53 -20.39 12.38 -15.31
CA LEU A 53 -21.17 12.31 -16.55
C LEU A 53 -20.46 13.04 -17.69
N GLU A 54 -19.93 14.24 -17.43
CA GLU A 54 -19.14 15.01 -18.40
C GLU A 54 -17.86 14.28 -18.83
N LYS A 55 -17.23 13.54 -17.91
CA LYS A 55 -16.10 12.65 -18.20
C LYS A 55 -16.50 11.35 -18.91
N GLY A 56 -17.80 11.07 -19.05
CA GLY A 56 -18.32 9.82 -19.63
C GLY A 56 -17.99 8.57 -18.81
N LEU A 57 -17.80 8.72 -17.50
CA LEU A 57 -17.55 7.62 -16.56
C LEU A 57 -18.84 7.02 -16.00
N ILE A 58 -19.92 7.81 -16.03
CA ILE A 58 -21.28 7.35 -15.73
C ILE A 58 -22.21 7.78 -16.86
N GLN A 59 -23.34 7.11 -16.95
CA GLN A 59 -24.45 7.43 -17.84
C GLN A 59 -25.76 7.38 -17.03
N THR A 60 -26.85 7.93 -17.57
CA THR A 60 -28.16 7.86 -16.92
C THR A 60 -28.97 6.71 -17.52
N ALA A 61 -29.41 5.78 -16.67
CA ALA A 61 -30.37 4.74 -17.03
C ALA A 61 -31.52 4.79 -16.03
N ASP A 62 -32.77 4.82 -16.51
CA ASP A 62 -33.97 4.89 -15.66
C ASP A 62 -33.95 6.05 -14.63
N ASN A 63 -33.40 7.21 -15.01
CA ASN A 63 -33.14 8.38 -14.16
C ASN A 63 -32.15 8.17 -13.01
N GLU A 64 -31.39 7.07 -13.02
CA GLU A 64 -30.34 6.79 -12.05
C GLU A 64 -28.96 6.78 -12.71
N PRO A 65 -27.90 7.22 -12.00
CA PRO A 65 -26.53 7.14 -12.50
C PRO A 65 -26.07 5.68 -12.50
N VAL A 66 -25.57 5.21 -13.64
CA VAL A 66 -24.98 3.87 -13.80
C VAL A 66 -23.58 4.00 -14.38
N LEU A 67 -22.66 3.16 -13.93
CA LEU A 67 -21.30 3.13 -14.46
C LEU A 67 -21.29 2.62 -15.91
N VAL A 68 -20.38 3.17 -16.70
CA VAL A 68 -20.02 2.58 -18.00
C VAL A 68 -19.35 1.21 -17.79
N GLN A 69 -19.56 0.28 -18.74
CA GLN A 69 -19.25 -1.14 -18.56
C GLN A 69 -17.77 -1.40 -18.23
N GLU A 70 -16.86 -0.69 -18.88
CA GLU A 70 -15.41 -0.86 -18.70
C GLU A 70 -14.93 -0.37 -17.32
N LEU A 71 -15.59 0.65 -16.75
CA LEU A 71 -15.29 1.15 -15.40
C LEU A 71 -15.97 0.31 -14.32
N LEU A 72 -17.14 -0.27 -14.63
CA LEU A 72 -17.91 -1.07 -13.69
C LEU A 72 -17.06 -2.21 -13.11
N GLU A 73 -16.32 -2.93 -13.96
CA GLU A 73 -15.50 -4.04 -13.49
C GLU A 73 -14.41 -3.57 -12.51
N TYR A 74 -13.75 -2.44 -12.79
CA TYR A 74 -12.71 -1.91 -11.89
C TYR A 74 -13.29 -1.51 -10.55
N ILE A 75 -14.41 -0.78 -10.57
CA ILE A 75 -15.06 -0.31 -9.36
C ILE A 75 -15.64 -1.48 -8.56
N GLU A 76 -16.19 -2.51 -9.21
CA GLU A 76 -16.64 -3.72 -8.52
C GLU A 76 -15.49 -4.46 -7.84
N VAL A 77 -14.34 -4.63 -8.50
CA VAL A 77 -13.15 -5.26 -7.88
C VAL A 77 -12.69 -4.46 -6.67
N CYS A 78 -12.54 -3.14 -6.79
CA CYS A 78 -12.16 -2.27 -5.67
C CYS A 78 -13.17 -2.34 -4.50
N SER A 79 -14.46 -2.45 -4.81
CA SER A 79 -15.55 -2.37 -3.83
C SER A 79 -15.86 -3.66 -3.10
N ARG A 80 -15.60 -4.80 -3.73
CA ARG A 80 -16.02 -6.13 -3.23
C ARG A 80 -14.85 -7.07 -2.95
N THR A 81 -13.62 -6.63 -3.17
CA THR A 81 -12.46 -7.45 -2.87
C THR A 81 -12.42 -7.84 -1.38
N LEU A 82 -12.01 -9.07 -1.13
CA LEU A 82 -11.65 -9.50 0.21
C LEU A 82 -10.17 -9.27 0.51
N LEU A 83 -9.32 -9.14 -0.50
CA LEU A 83 -7.87 -9.02 -0.36
C LEU A 83 -7.38 -7.74 -1.04
N THR A 84 -6.88 -6.81 -0.23
CA THR A 84 -6.18 -5.62 -0.70
C THR A 84 -4.74 -5.66 -0.24
N ILE A 85 -3.81 -5.37 -1.13
CA ILE A 85 -2.41 -5.12 -0.78
C ILE A 85 -2.17 -3.62 -0.87
N HIS A 86 -1.61 -3.05 0.18
CA HIS A 86 -1.12 -1.67 0.23
C HIS A 86 0.40 -1.70 0.20
N MET A 87 0.97 -0.92 -0.71
CA MET A 87 2.41 -0.78 -0.84
C MET A 87 2.80 0.68 -0.80
N ARG A 88 3.91 0.95 -0.10
CA ARG A 88 4.66 2.20 -0.25
C ARG A 88 6.08 1.86 -0.58
N VAL A 89 6.68 2.61 -1.48
CA VAL A 89 8.07 2.41 -1.89
C VAL A 89 8.73 3.77 -2.01
N ALA A 90 9.79 3.98 -1.24
CA ALA A 90 10.62 5.17 -1.26
C ALA A 90 12.05 4.79 -1.62
N GLY A 91 12.69 5.58 -2.47
CA GLY A 91 14.12 5.48 -2.77
C GLY A 91 14.83 6.77 -2.39
N SER A 92 16.16 6.74 -2.33
CA SER A 92 16.97 7.93 -2.03
C SER A 92 16.82 9.06 -3.05
N GLU A 93 16.47 8.73 -4.30
CA GLU A 93 16.38 9.68 -5.43
C GLU A 93 14.99 9.73 -6.09
N GLU A 94 14.04 8.89 -5.67
CA GLU A 94 12.68 8.84 -6.25
C GLU A 94 11.65 9.38 -5.27
N THR A 95 10.65 10.10 -5.79
CA THR A 95 9.44 10.43 -5.03
C THR A 95 8.80 9.13 -4.52
N SER A 96 8.42 9.11 -3.24
CA SER A 96 7.71 7.96 -2.66
C SER A 96 6.48 7.62 -3.49
N LYS A 97 6.35 6.35 -3.87
CA LYS A 97 5.19 5.80 -4.57
C LYS A 97 4.33 5.05 -3.58
N GLU A 98 3.02 5.27 -3.63
CA GLU A 98 2.03 4.57 -2.81
C GLU A 98 0.96 4.00 -3.72
N CYS A 99 0.54 2.76 -3.48
CA CYS A 99 -0.55 2.16 -4.24
C CYS A 99 -1.34 1.14 -3.43
N PHE A 100 -2.60 0.95 -3.82
CA PHE A 100 -3.47 -0.12 -3.36
C PHE A 100 -3.74 -1.09 -4.50
N ILE A 101 -3.78 -2.39 -4.21
CA ILE A 101 -3.95 -3.45 -5.19
C ILE A 101 -5.09 -4.35 -4.72
N TYR A 102 -6.18 -4.32 -5.47
CA TYR A 102 -7.43 -4.98 -5.14
C TYR A 102 -7.55 -6.27 -5.94
N TYR A 103 -7.75 -7.40 -5.25
CA TYR A 103 -7.80 -8.72 -5.88
C TYR A 103 -9.23 -9.23 -6.06
N SER A 104 -9.55 -9.70 -7.26
CA SER A 104 -10.63 -10.66 -7.47
C SER A 104 -10.05 -12.02 -7.89
N SER A 105 -10.91 -12.99 -8.15
CA SER A 105 -10.49 -14.32 -8.62
C SER A 105 -9.93 -14.31 -10.05
N SER A 106 -10.24 -13.30 -10.86
CA SER A 106 -9.89 -13.25 -12.29
C SER A 106 -9.15 -11.97 -12.71
N LEU A 107 -9.31 -10.89 -11.94
CA LEU A 107 -8.79 -9.56 -12.25
C LEU A 107 -8.17 -8.91 -11.02
N VAL A 108 -7.07 -8.20 -11.21
CA VAL A 108 -6.44 -7.36 -10.21
C VAL A 108 -6.39 -5.92 -10.70
N VAL A 109 -6.86 -4.99 -9.87
CA VAL A 109 -6.86 -3.56 -10.15
C VAL A 109 -5.89 -2.89 -9.19
N LYS A 110 -5.05 -2.00 -9.70
CA LYS A 110 -4.19 -1.14 -8.88
C LYS A 110 -4.73 0.29 -8.90
N ALA A 111 -4.73 0.93 -7.74
CA ALA A 111 -4.86 2.37 -7.60
C ALA A 111 -3.51 2.95 -7.15
N ASP A 112 -2.79 3.60 -8.07
CA ASP A 112 -1.66 4.44 -7.68
C ASP A 112 -2.18 5.71 -7.01
N ILE A 113 -1.50 6.14 -5.95
CA ILE A 113 -1.78 7.40 -5.27
C ILE A 113 -0.82 8.46 -5.80
N GLU A 114 -1.39 9.45 -6.48
CA GLU A 114 -0.68 10.62 -6.98
C GLU A 114 -1.15 11.87 -6.23
N ILE A 115 -0.29 12.91 -6.18
CA ILE A 115 -0.67 14.21 -5.60
C ILE A 115 -1.05 15.14 -6.74
N GLY A 116 -2.30 15.61 -6.71
CA GLY A 116 -2.83 16.54 -7.69
C GLY A 116 -2.25 17.95 -7.53
N PRO A 117 -2.50 18.85 -8.50
CA PRO A 117 -1.97 20.21 -8.50
C PRO A 117 -2.37 21.04 -7.28
N GLY A 118 -3.51 20.74 -6.65
CA GLY A 118 -4.00 21.40 -5.44
C GLY A 118 -3.56 20.71 -4.13
N GLY A 119 -2.71 19.69 -4.21
CA GLY A 119 -2.28 18.89 -3.07
C GLY A 119 -3.26 17.78 -2.67
N GLU A 120 -4.36 17.61 -3.41
CA GLU A 120 -5.32 16.54 -3.19
C GLU A 120 -4.78 15.18 -3.63
N ARG A 121 -5.22 14.10 -2.97
CA ARG A 121 -4.92 12.74 -3.43
C ARG A 121 -5.75 12.40 -4.66
N LEU A 122 -5.05 11.93 -5.69
CA LEU A 122 -5.61 11.38 -6.91
C LEU A 122 -5.38 9.88 -6.93
N TYR A 123 -6.39 9.14 -7.39
CA TYR A 123 -6.39 7.69 -7.51
C TYR A 123 -6.34 7.36 -8.99
N VAL A 124 -5.24 6.75 -9.43
CA VAL A 124 -5.08 6.32 -10.82
C VAL A 124 -5.29 4.82 -10.91
N LEU A 125 -6.47 4.43 -11.39
CA LEU A 125 -6.87 3.03 -11.53
C LEU A 125 -6.29 2.45 -12.81
N GLU A 126 -5.65 1.29 -12.71
CA GLU A 126 -5.18 0.49 -13.84
C GLU A 126 -5.34 -1.01 -13.58
N GLU A 127 -5.56 -1.76 -14.64
CA GLU A 127 -5.56 -3.22 -14.59
C GLU A 127 -4.14 -3.79 -14.53
N LEU A 128 -3.92 -4.71 -13.59
CA LEU A 128 -2.70 -5.51 -13.50
C LEU A 128 -2.83 -6.89 -14.17
N GLY A 129 -4.03 -7.27 -14.62
CA GLY A 129 -4.34 -8.55 -15.25
C GLY A 129 -4.81 -9.58 -14.23
N THR A 130 -4.49 -10.85 -14.49
CA THR A 130 -4.83 -11.96 -13.57
C THR A 130 -4.00 -11.90 -12.27
N PRO A 131 -4.43 -12.58 -11.19
CA PRO A 131 -3.67 -12.63 -9.93
C PRO A 131 -2.21 -13.07 -10.09
N SER A 132 -1.93 -14.02 -10.98
CA SER A 132 -0.57 -14.49 -11.26
C SER A 132 0.29 -13.44 -11.97
N GLU A 133 -0.27 -12.74 -12.94
CA GLU A 133 0.42 -11.65 -13.66
C GLU A 133 0.67 -10.46 -12.73
N ALA A 134 -0.33 -10.09 -11.94
CA ALA A 134 -0.23 -9.02 -10.96
C ALA A 134 0.86 -9.29 -9.92
N TRP A 135 0.99 -10.54 -9.44
CA TRP A 135 2.04 -10.93 -8.50
C TRP A 135 3.46 -10.68 -9.05
N LEU A 136 3.69 -11.01 -10.33
CA LEU A 136 4.98 -10.73 -10.98
C LEU A 136 5.25 -9.21 -11.08
N LYS A 137 4.22 -8.41 -11.39
CA LYS A 137 4.34 -6.94 -11.43
C LYS A 137 4.63 -6.35 -10.04
N ILE A 138 3.99 -6.86 -9.00
CA ILE A 138 4.22 -6.45 -7.59
C ILE A 138 5.67 -6.65 -7.18
N ILE A 139 6.24 -7.82 -7.46
CA ILE A 139 7.66 -8.10 -7.21
C ILE A 139 8.54 -7.10 -7.98
N GLY A 140 8.16 -6.77 -9.22
CA GLY A 140 8.82 -5.75 -10.03
C GLY A 140 8.82 -4.36 -9.39
N TYR A 141 7.72 -3.94 -8.78
CA TYR A 141 7.60 -2.62 -8.12
C TYR A 141 8.52 -2.46 -6.91
N LEU A 142 8.79 -3.56 -6.21
CA LEU A 142 9.74 -3.57 -5.10
C LEU A 142 11.19 -3.39 -5.56
N GLN A 143 11.48 -3.63 -6.85
CA GLN A 143 12.83 -3.54 -7.44
C GLN A 143 13.88 -4.27 -6.60
N LEU A 144 13.57 -5.50 -6.17
CA LEU A 144 14.44 -6.27 -5.28
C LEU A 144 15.80 -6.54 -5.94
N GLU A 145 16.87 -6.39 -5.16
CA GLU A 145 18.24 -6.68 -5.59
C GLU A 145 18.88 -7.63 -4.58
N ASP A 146 19.68 -8.58 -5.07
CA ASP A 146 20.38 -9.49 -4.18
C ASP A 146 21.51 -8.77 -3.44
N ARG A 147 21.60 -9.05 -2.15
CA ARG A 147 22.61 -8.51 -1.24
C ARG A 147 23.15 -9.65 -0.38
N LYS A 148 24.38 -9.50 0.10
CA LYS A 148 25.14 -10.62 0.68
C LYS A 148 24.73 -10.99 2.11
N ASN A 149 24.02 -10.13 2.86
CA ASN A 149 23.82 -10.40 4.28
C ASN A 149 22.84 -11.56 4.51
N ARG A 150 23.40 -12.70 4.89
CA ARG A 150 22.69 -13.87 5.38
C ARG A 150 23.12 -14.09 6.82
N ASP A 151 22.29 -14.80 7.58
CA ASP A 151 22.64 -15.30 8.93
C ASP A 151 22.91 -14.22 9.98
N THR A 152 22.24 -13.07 9.89
CA THR A 152 22.33 -12.02 10.92
C THR A 152 21.71 -12.42 12.27
N GLY A 153 20.93 -13.51 12.28
CA GLY A 153 19.96 -13.78 13.33
C GLY A 153 18.79 -12.80 13.30
N THR A 154 17.81 -13.04 14.19
CA THR A 154 16.68 -12.15 14.40
C THR A 154 17.03 -11.16 15.50
N LEU A 155 17.09 -9.88 15.14
CA LEU A 155 17.21 -8.75 16.06
C LEU A 155 15.81 -8.39 16.56
N ALA A 156 15.70 -7.99 17.82
CA ALA A 156 14.45 -7.52 18.40
C ALA A 156 14.58 -6.08 18.90
N LEU A 157 13.71 -5.20 18.40
CA LEU A 157 13.53 -3.84 18.91
C LEU A 157 12.13 -3.71 19.54
N PRO A 158 11.94 -2.81 20.52
CA PRO A 158 10.59 -2.46 20.97
C PRO A 158 9.79 -1.87 19.81
N LYS A 159 8.49 -2.13 19.78
CA LYS A 159 7.61 -1.70 18.70
C LYS A 159 7.72 -0.21 18.41
N GLY A 160 7.87 0.14 17.13
CA GLY A 160 7.92 1.52 16.64
C GLY A 160 9.29 2.19 16.80
N TRP A 161 10.25 1.57 17.51
CA TRP A 161 11.61 2.10 17.62
C TRP A 161 12.31 2.09 16.27
N PHE A 162 12.04 1.09 15.41
CA PHE A 162 12.61 1.07 14.08
C PHE A 162 12.17 2.27 13.24
N GLN A 163 10.86 2.61 13.26
CA GLN A 163 10.33 3.79 12.58
C GLN A 163 10.90 5.10 13.13
N GLN A 164 10.99 5.22 14.46
CA GLN A 164 11.61 6.37 15.10
C GLN A 164 13.09 6.52 14.74
N TRP A 165 13.79 5.40 14.55
CA TRP A 165 15.17 5.37 14.09
C TRP A 165 15.27 5.87 12.64
N MET A 166 14.44 5.35 11.73
CA MET A 166 14.37 5.78 10.33
C MET A 166 14.04 7.27 10.19
N ASN A 167 13.16 7.80 11.05
CA ASN A 167 12.75 9.22 11.04
C ASN A 167 13.71 10.14 11.80
N ALA A 168 14.79 9.62 12.38
CA ALA A 168 15.73 10.34 13.24
C ALA A 168 15.09 11.06 14.45
N GLU A 169 13.88 10.63 14.88
CA GLU A 169 13.12 11.27 15.95
C GLU A 169 13.74 11.07 17.35
N GLN A 170 14.44 9.94 17.56
CA GLN A 170 15.09 9.63 18.84
C GLN A 170 16.60 9.89 18.88
N GLY A 171 17.21 10.36 17.80
CA GLY A 171 18.67 10.35 17.64
C GLY A 171 19.18 8.90 17.60
N GLY A 172 19.75 8.45 16.47
CA GLY A 172 20.01 7.04 16.17
C GLY A 172 20.96 6.24 17.10
N GLN A 173 21.30 6.74 18.30
CA GLN A 173 22.11 6.05 19.29
C GLN A 173 21.33 5.08 20.19
N GLU A 174 20.04 5.33 20.49
CA GLU A 174 19.29 4.49 21.43
C GLU A 174 19.02 3.07 20.89
N PRO A 175 18.56 2.88 19.64
CA PRO A 175 18.36 1.54 19.08
C PRO A 175 19.67 0.74 18.98
N ARG A 176 20.78 1.39 18.63
CA ARG A 176 22.11 0.74 18.56
C ARG A 176 22.57 0.25 19.93
N LYS A 177 22.49 1.11 20.95
CA LYS A 177 22.86 0.75 22.32
C LYS A 177 22.00 -0.39 22.85
N HIS A 178 20.70 -0.36 22.56
CA HIS A 178 19.76 -1.40 22.95
C HIS A 178 20.15 -2.76 22.36
N LEU A 179 20.41 -2.82 21.04
CA LEU A 179 20.80 -4.06 20.37
C LEU A 179 22.14 -4.61 20.89
N LEU A 180 23.15 -3.74 21.09
CA LEU A 180 24.43 -4.15 21.65
C LEU A 180 24.29 -4.69 23.09
N ALA A 181 23.43 -4.06 23.91
CA ALA A 181 23.17 -4.51 25.28
C ALA A 181 22.46 -5.88 25.35
N GLN A 182 21.70 -6.25 24.31
CA GLN A 182 21.14 -7.60 24.17
C GLN A 182 22.18 -8.65 23.73
N GLY A 183 23.41 -8.25 23.40
CA GLY A 183 24.48 -9.15 22.99
C GLY A 183 24.54 -9.47 21.50
N TYR A 184 23.84 -8.71 20.65
CA TYR A 184 23.97 -8.88 19.20
C TYR A 184 25.36 -8.45 18.72
N PRO A 185 25.94 -9.11 17.68
CA PRO A 185 27.26 -8.77 17.18
C PRO A 185 27.34 -7.32 16.68
N GLU A 186 28.41 -6.61 17.04
CA GLU A 186 28.63 -5.22 16.64
C GLU A 186 28.63 -5.04 15.12
N THR A 187 29.16 -6.02 14.38
CA THR A 187 29.16 -6.01 12.90
C THR A 187 27.75 -6.01 12.32
N VAL A 188 26.82 -6.76 12.92
CA VAL A 188 25.42 -6.86 12.49
C VAL A 188 24.67 -5.57 12.83
N VAL A 189 24.84 -5.07 14.06
CA VAL A 189 24.21 -3.82 14.50
C VAL A 189 24.72 -2.64 13.68
N ALA A 190 26.02 -2.58 13.38
CA ALA A 190 26.61 -1.56 12.53
C ALA A 190 26.10 -1.62 11.09
N ALA A 191 25.91 -2.82 10.53
CA ALA A 191 25.36 -2.99 9.19
C ALA A 191 23.89 -2.52 9.09
N LEU A 192 23.04 -2.87 10.06
CA LEU A 192 21.66 -2.36 10.11
C LEU A 192 21.67 -0.84 10.27
N ALA A 193 22.51 -0.34 11.16
CA ALA A 193 22.64 1.08 11.44
C ALA A 193 23.08 1.92 10.24
N ASP A 194 24.03 1.42 9.45
CA ASP A 194 24.44 2.03 8.19
C ASP A 194 23.28 2.06 7.19
N CYS A 195 22.58 0.94 7.06
CA CYS A 195 21.42 0.80 6.18
C CYS A 195 20.26 1.74 6.54
N VAL A 196 20.00 1.95 7.84
CA VAL A 196 18.99 2.90 8.34
C VAL A 196 19.41 4.36 8.07
N SER A 197 20.71 4.65 8.16
CA SER A 197 21.22 6.02 7.96
C SER A 197 21.29 6.39 6.47
N HIS A 198 21.51 5.40 5.60
CA HIS A 198 21.68 5.57 4.16
C HIS A 198 20.87 4.52 3.37
N PRO A 199 19.52 4.56 3.44
CA PRO A 199 18.69 3.63 2.70
C PRO A 199 18.78 3.90 1.20
N GLU A 200 19.09 2.88 0.41
CA GLU A 200 18.90 2.94 -1.04
C GLU A 200 17.42 2.84 -1.39
N ARG A 201 16.71 1.98 -0.65
CA ARG A 201 15.28 1.75 -0.83
C ARG A 201 14.63 1.31 0.46
N TYR A 202 13.42 1.79 0.68
CA TYR A 202 12.55 1.38 1.76
C TYR A 202 11.16 1.09 1.18
N ALA A 203 10.56 -0.03 1.57
CA ALA A 203 9.22 -0.39 1.14
C ALA A 203 8.40 -0.98 2.28
N THR A 204 7.10 -0.70 2.28
CA THR A 204 6.13 -1.36 3.13
C THR A 204 5.22 -2.22 2.27
N PHE A 205 4.88 -3.41 2.75
CA PHE A 205 3.91 -4.30 2.13
C PHE A 205 2.91 -4.74 3.19
N THR A 206 1.67 -4.30 3.07
CA THR A 206 0.60 -4.59 4.04
C THR A 206 -0.56 -5.24 3.32
N ALA A 207 -0.95 -6.43 3.74
CA ALA A 207 -2.11 -7.13 3.25
C ALA A 207 -3.29 -6.95 4.21
N TYR A 208 -4.46 -6.71 3.64
CA TYR A 208 -5.74 -6.60 4.31
C TYR A 208 -6.65 -7.71 3.80
N TYR A 209 -7.19 -8.51 4.71
CA TYR A 209 -8.19 -9.53 4.40
C TYR A 209 -9.48 -9.25 5.18
N CYS A 210 -10.56 -8.86 4.49
CA CYS A 210 -11.76 -8.28 5.12
C CYS A 210 -13.06 -9.04 4.79
N PRO A 211 -13.23 -10.31 5.20
CA PRO A 211 -14.52 -10.99 5.14
C PRO A 211 -15.52 -10.35 6.11
N ASP A 212 -16.71 -10.00 5.63
CA ASP A 212 -17.83 -9.50 6.46
C ASP A 212 -17.45 -8.35 7.42
N LEU A 213 -16.60 -7.42 6.97
CA LEU A 213 -16.06 -6.29 7.75
C LEU A 213 -15.13 -6.67 8.91
N ASN A 214 -14.77 -7.94 9.05
CA ASN A 214 -13.75 -8.39 9.99
C ASN A 214 -12.37 -8.37 9.32
N CYS A 215 -11.74 -7.20 9.32
CA CYS A 215 -10.44 -7.01 8.68
C CYS A 215 -9.29 -7.59 9.52
N ARG A 216 -8.59 -8.56 8.94
CA ARG A 216 -7.28 -9.03 9.40
C ARG A 216 -6.20 -8.32 8.61
N ILE A 217 -5.17 -7.86 9.30
CA ILE A 217 -4.13 -7.02 8.73
C ILE A 217 -2.79 -7.59 9.13
N GLN A 218 -1.89 -7.70 8.16
CA GLN A 218 -0.49 -7.99 8.42
C GLN A 218 0.38 -7.27 7.43
N GLY A 219 1.51 -6.76 7.91
CA GLY A 219 2.50 -6.12 7.07
C GLY A 219 3.92 -6.57 7.39
N ILE A 220 4.79 -6.27 6.45
CA ILE A 220 6.24 -6.31 6.60
C ILE A 220 6.82 -5.06 5.97
N GLU A 221 8.04 -4.74 6.38
CA GLU A 221 8.82 -3.68 5.76
C GLU A 221 10.13 -4.26 5.22
N LEU A 222 10.63 -3.60 4.18
CA LEU A 222 11.82 -3.99 3.44
C LEU A 222 12.74 -2.78 3.41
N LEU A 223 13.94 -2.95 3.94
CA LEU A 223 14.97 -1.93 3.93
C LEU A 223 16.18 -2.45 3.17
N ARG A 224 16.56 -1.77 2.09
CA ARG A 224 17.77 -2.06 1.31
C ARG A 224 18.78 -0.96 1.47
N GLY A 225 20.02 -1.37 1.75
CA GLY A 225 21.21 -0.53 1.69
C GLY A 225 22.23 -1.10 0.70
N ALA A 226 23.39 -0.47 0.65
CA ALA A 226 24.44 -0.80 -0.31
C ALA A 226 24.93 -2.25 -0.26
N GLN A 227 24.89 -2.89 0.92
CA GLN A 227 25.49 -4.22 1.14
C GLN A 227 24.49 -5.27 1.67
N SER A 228 23.28 -4.86 2.06
CA SER A 228 22.35 -5.70 2.82
C SER A 228 20.89 -5.39 2.49
N ASN A 229 20.04 -6.42 2.58
CA ASN A 229 18.59 -6.25 2.66
C ASN A 229 18.15 -6.66 4.06
N TRP A 230 17.15 -5.97 4.59
CA TRP A 230 16.57 -6.23 5.89
C TRP A 230 15.05 -6.37 5.76
N LEU A 231 14.52 -7.40 6.40
CA LEU A 231 13.10 -7.60 6.62
C LEU A 231 12.78 -7.14 8.03
N ILE A 232 11.67 -6.42 8.16
CA ILE A 232 11.11 -5.98 9.44
C ILE A 232 9.69 -6.50 9.53
N ARG A 233 9.33 -7.08 10.67
CA ARG A 233 8.00 -7.60 10.94
C ARG A 233 7.57 -7.29 12.36
N ASP A 234 6.37 -6.73 12.50
CA ASP A 234 5.70 -6.57 13.79
C ASP A 234 5.35 -7.95 14.38
N GLU A 235 5.78 -8.19 15.62
CA GLU A 235 5.44 -9.37 16.39
C GLU A 235 5.10 -8.99 17.83
N GLY A 236 3.81 -8.75 18.07
CA GLY A 236 3.30 -8.28 19.35
C GLY A 236 3.83 -6.88 19.69
N GLU A 237 4.62 -6.79 20.75
CA GLU A 237 5.22 -5.55 21.28
C GLU A 237 6.65 -5.31 20.76
N GLN A 238 7.10 -6.09 19.78
CA GLN A 238 8.45 -6.00 19.22
C GLN A 238 8.43 -5.98 17.70
N ASP A 239 9.44 -5.31 17.14
CA ASP A 239 9.80 -5.38 15.73
C ASP A 239 10.92 -6.41 15.59
N GLN A 240 10.66 -7.49 14.84
CA GLN A 240 11.68 -8.47 14.47
C GLN A 240 12.38 -8.04 13.18
N ILE A 241 13.71 -7.97 13.21
CA ILE A 241 14.53 -7.48 12.10
C ILE A 241 15.60 -8.51 11.75
N TRP A 242 15.72 -8.88 10.48
CA TRP A 242 16.75 -9.82 10.03
C TRP A 242 17.22 -9.55 8.60
N GLY A 243 18.46 -9.92 8.32
CA GLY A 243 19.03 -9.90 6.97
C GLY A 243 18.41 -10.97 6.09
N ALA A 244 18.10 -10.63 4.83
CA ALA A 244 17.33 -11.51 3.96
C ALA A 244 17.78 -11.48 2.50
N THR A 245 17.71 -12.64 1.85
CA THR A 245 17.87 -12.75 0.39
C THR A 245 16.58 -12.35 -0.33
N VAL A 246 16.68 -12.07 -1.64
CA VAL A 246 15.50 -11.82 -2.48
C VAL A 246 14.49 -12.98 -2.41
N THR A 247 14.97 -14.22 -2.40
CA THR A 247 14.11 -15.41 -2.30
C THR A 247 13.35 -15.47 -0.97
N GLU A 248 14.00 -15.10 0.13
CA GLU A 248 13.36 -15.04 1.45
C GLU A 248 12.35 -13.90 1.53
N ILE A 249 12.66 -12.75 0.94
CA ILE A 249 11.72 -11.62 0.81
C ILE A 249 10.47 -12.06 0.04
N ILE A 250 10.62 -12.68 -1.13
CA ILE A 250 9.48 -13.15 -1.93
C ILE A 250 8.65 -14.18 -1.17
N ARG A 251 9.30 -15.08 -0.43
CA ARG A 251 8.61 -16.06 0.42
C ARG A 251 7.82 -15.38 1.54
N GLU A 252 8.40 -14.39 2.21
CA GLU A 252 7.74 -13.69 3.32
C GLU A 252 6.56 -12.85 2.82
N LEU A 253 6.65 -12.22 1.64
CA LEU A 253 5.51 -11.51 1.03
C LEU A 253 4.31 -12.46 0.83
N GLY A 254 4.55 -13.69 0.37
CA GLY A 254 3.51 -14.72 0.28
C GLY A 254 3.00 -15.15 1.66
N ALA A 255 3.90 -15.35 2.62
CA ALA A 255 3.54 -15.75 3.98
C ALA A 255 2.67 -14.70 4.72
N VAL A 256 2.89 -13.40 4.47
CA VAL A 256 2.03 -12.31 4.96
C VAL A 256 0.58 -12.51 4.52
N ILE A 257 0.37 -12.84 3.25
CA ILE A 257 -0.98 -13.06 2.70
C ILE A 257 -1.62 -14.31 3.32
N GLU A 258 -0.87 -15.41 3.43
CA GLU A 258 -1.40 -16.69 3.93
C GLU A 258 -1.74 -16.67 5.43
N ARG A 259 -1.07 -15.83 6.23
CA ARG A 259 -1.34 -15.70 7.67
C ARG A 259 -2.64 -14.97 8.00
N ILE A 260 -3.19 -14.19 7.06
CA ILE A 260 -4.40 -13.39 7.29
C ILE A 260 -5.66 -13.95 6.64
N LYS A 261 -5.54 -14.84 5.64
CA LYS A 261 -6.68 -15.58 5.08
C LYS A 261 -7.25 -16.57 6.09
#